data_AF-A0A2S5D376-F1
#
_entry.id   AF-A0A2S5D376-F1
#
_cell.length_a   1.000
_cell.length_b   1.000
_cell.length_c   1.000
_cell.angle_alpha   90.00
_cell.angle_beta   90.00
_cell.angle_gamma   90.00
#
_symmetry.space_group_name_H-M   'P 1'
#
loop_
_entity.id
_entity.type
_entity.pdbx_description
1 polymer ?
#
loop_
_entity_poly.entity_id
_entity_poly.type
_entity_poly.pdbx_seq_one_letter_code
_entity_poly.pdbx_strand_id
1 'polypeptide(L)'
;MTNAVVTKAKCILEGIEVDLDITKNWSNDHFDNYYLYFSHPDIEVQKYSLLVFAAGLGNWYLGSAHIFRPIKELKKDPDFNKDKVYHFEKYIKSFLDNRVAIKREFPLLYNCLVWYLLRLDNEKRFEYIFRTVDKQLFITLREVLLESGVNPNEFQNNYNDVLREVGITPFFR
;
A
#
# COMPACT_ATOMS: atom_id res chain seq x y z
N MET A 1 21.85 5.99 -1.06
CA MET A 1 20.72 5.57 -0.21
C MET A 1 19.53 5.08 -1.03
N THR A 2 19.16 5.80 -2.10
CA THR A 2 18.18 5.43 -3.15
C THR A 2 18.19 3.95 -3.55
N ASN A 3 19.37 3.39 -3.88
CA ASN A 3 19.48 1.97 -4.26
C ASN A 3 19.04 0.99 -3.15
N ALA A 4 19.32 1.28 -1.88
CA ALA A 4 19.01 0.35 -0.80
C ALA A 4 17.50 0.23 -0.56
N VAL A 5 16.77 1.34 -0.63
CA VAL A 5 15.30 1.36 -0.47
C VAL A 5 14.63 0.54 -1.58
N VAL A 6 15.06 0.75 -2.84
CA VAL A 6 14.54 0.01 -3.99
C VAL A 6 14.88 -1.47 -3.90
N THR A 7 16.11 -1.83 -3.50
CA THR A 7 16.49 -3.23 -3.31
C THR A 7 15.59 -3.92 -2.27
N LYS A 8 15.40 -3.30 -1.10
CA LYS A 8 14.49 -3.85 -0.07
C LYS A 8 13.06 -3.99 -0.59
N ALA A 9 12.55 -2.97 -1.30
CA ALA A 9 11.21 -3.02 -1.88
C ALA A 9 11.06 -4.17 -2.87
N LYS A 10 12.04 -4.38 -3.75
CA LYS A 10 12.07 -5.50 -4.69
C LYS A 10 12.09 -6.86 -3.98
N CYS A 11 12.81 -6.98 -2.87
CA CYS A 11 12.79 -8.20 -2.06
C CYS A 11 11.42 -8.47 -1.42
N ILE A 12 10.70 -7.44 -0.96
CA ILE A 12 9.31 -7.60 -0.52
C ILE A 12 8.45 -8.08 -1.68
N LEU A 13 8.57 -7.41 -2.83
CA LEU A 13 7.72 -7.56 -4.01
C LEU A 13 8.16 -8.69 -4.94
N GLU A 14 8.96 -9.65 -4.48
CA GLU A 14 9.29 -10.83 -5.28
C GLU A 14 7.99 -11.54 -5.73
N GLY A 15 7.91 -11.93 -7.00
CA GLY A 15 6.72 -12.53 -7.60
C GLY A 15 5.58 -11.55 -7.93
N ILE A 16 5.80 -10.23 -7.85
CA ILE A 16 4.80 -9.21 -8.22
C ILE A 16 4.33 -9.32 -9.67
N GLU A 17 5.17 -9.85 -10.56
CA GLU A 17 4.84 -10.11 -11.96
C GLU A 17 3.72 -11.15 -12.14
N VAL A 18 3.49 -12.00 -11.14
CA VAL A 18 2.42 -13.00 -11.12
C VAL A 18 1.15 -12.41 -10.51
N ASP A 19 1.29 -11.81 -9.33
CA ASP A 19 0.18 -11.20 -8.58
C ASP A 19 0.71 -10.20 -7.54
N LEU A 20 0.01 -9.08 -7.37
CA LEU A 20 0.31 -8.07 -6.36
C LEU A 20 -0.10 -8.53 -4.94
N ASP A 21 -1.12 -9.37 -4.85
CA ASP A 21 -1.83 -9.68 -3.61
C ASP A 21 -1.33 -10.92 -2.87
N ILE A 22 -0.51 -11.75 -3.54
CA ILE A 22 0.10 -12.94 -2.92
C ILE A 22 1.07 -12.56 -1.80
N THR A 23 1.31 -13.49 -0.89
CA THR A 23 2.20 -13.31 0.26
C THR A 23 3.55 -12.73 -0.18
N LYS A 24 3.95 -11.63 0.46
CA LYS A 24 5.22 -10.92 0.21
C LYS A 24 6.21 -11.13 1.36
N ASN A 25 7.50 -10.90 1.10
CA ASN A 25 8.56 -11.11 2.08
C ASN A 25 8.73 -9.89 3.00
N TRP A 26 7.85 -9.79 4.00
CA TRP A 26 7.82 -8.70 4.99
C TRP A 26 8.87 -8.80 6.10
N SER A 27 10.00 -9.50 5.87
CA SER A 27 11.09 -9.62 6.84
C SER A 27 11.54 -8.24 7.36
N ASN A 28 11.94 -8.22 8.63
CA ASN A 28 12.56 -7.07 9.28
C ASN A 28 13.78 -6.53 8.50
N ASP A 29 14.47 -7.35 7.70
CA ASP A 29 15.62 -6.93 6.90
C ASP A 29 15.22 -6.07 5.70
N HIS A 30 13.99 -6.24 5.22
CA HIS A 30 13.44 -5.46 4.11
C HIS A 30 12.63 -4.25 4.59
N PHE A 31 12.51 -4.05 5.91
CA PHE A 31 11.79 -2.90 6.44
C PHE A 31 12.41 -1.55 6.02
N ASP A 32 11.52 -0.63 5.63
CA ASP A 32 11.79 0.79 5.51
C ASP A 32 10.50 1.60 5.73
N ASN A 33 10.64 2.91 5.94
CA ASN A 33 9.50 3.80 6.08
C ASN A 33 9.00 4.25 4.69
N TYR A 34 8.48 3.31 3.88
CA TYR A 34 8.17 3.56 2.47
C TYR A 34 7.21 4.74 2.22
N TYR A 35 6.33 5.05 3.16
CA TYR A 35 5.45 6.21 3.09
C TYR A 35 6.22 7.55 2.95
N LEU A 36 7.48 7.63 3.37
CA LEU A 36 8.30 8.84 3.23
C LEU A 36 8.69 9.14 1.78
N TYR A 37 8.48 8.19 0.87
CA TYR A 37 8.99 8.27 -0.50
C TYR A 37 7.90 8.43 -1.57
N PHE A 38 6.65 8.70 -1.19
CA PHE A 38 5.53 8.84 -2.14
C PHE A 38 5.61 10.07 -3.06
N SER A 39 6.51 11.00 -2.78
CA SER A 39 6.86 12.14 -3.64
C SER A 39 8.37 12.23 -3.89
N HIS A 40 9.07 11.11 -3.77
CA HIS A 40 10.51 11.08 -4.01
C HIS A 40 10.82 11.47 -5.48
N PRO A 41 11.84 12.31 -5.75
CA PRO A 41 12.15 12.79 -7.11
C PRO A 41 12.69 11.70 -8.04
N ASP A 42 13.28 10.65 -7.48
CA ASP A 42 13.62 9.42 -8.22
C ASP A 42 12.35 8.56 -8.38
N ILE A 43 11.92 8.44 -9.64
CA ILE A 43 10.69 7.73 -10.04
C ILE A 43 10.72 6.25 -9.63
N GLU A 44 11.90 5.60 -9.63
CA GLU A 44 12.02 4.20 -9.22
C GLU A 44 11.73 4.04 -7.73
N VAL A 45 12.27 4.94 -6.90
CA VAL A 45 12.01 4.95 -5.46
C VAL A 45 10.52 5.21 -5.18
N GLN A 46 9.95 6.21 -5.84
CA GLN A 46 8.54 6.57 -5.68
C GLN A 46 7.63 5.39 -6.05
N LYS A 47 7.81 4.85 -7.25
CA LYS A 47 7.10 3.68 -7.76
C LYS A 47 7.16 2.51 -6.78
N TYR A 48 8.36 2.07 -6.42
CA TYR A 48 8.50 0.87 -5.58
C TYR A 48 7.94 1.07 -4.18
N SER A 49 7.98 2.29 -3.65
CA SER A 49 7.36 2.61 -2.37
C SER A 49 5.83 2.54 -2.43
N LEU A 50 5.23 3.01 -3.53
CA LEU A 50 3.79 2.88 -3.78
C LEU A 50 3.36 1.42 -4.00
N LEU A 51 4.17 0.63 -4.73
CA LEU A 51 3.91 -0.80 -4.93
C LEU A 51 3.99 -1.59 -3.62
N VAL A 52 4.93 -1.27 -2.72
CA VAL A 52 4.97 -1.86 -1.38
C VAL A 52 3.70 -1.53 -0.61
N PHE A 53 3.21 -0.29 -0.70
CA PHE A 53 1.93 0.05 -0.07
C PHE A 53 0.76 -0.74 -0.66
N ALA A 54 0.68 -0.83 -1.99
CA ALA A 54 -0.36 -1.57 -2.68
C ALA A 54 -0.34 -3.07 -2.32
N ALA A 55 0.84 -3.70 -2.29
CA ALA A 55 0.99 -5.09 -1.86
C ALA A 55 0.59 -5.30 -0.41
N GLY A 56 0.88 -4.35 0.48
CA GLY A 56 0.44 -4.39 1.87
C GLY A 56 -1.08 -4.34 2.02
N LEU A 57 -1.76 -3.53 1.21
CA LEU A 57 -3.21 -3.48 1.14
C LEU A 57 -3.80 -4.75 0.53
N GLY A 58 -3.20 -5.24 -0.55
CA GLY A 58 -3.59 -6.48 -1.23
C GLY A 58 -3.49 -7.71 -0.33
N ASN A 59 -2.38 -7.85 0.39
CA ASN A 59 -2.19 -8.90 1.38
C ASN A 59 -3.23 -8.85 2.50
N TRP A 60 -3.59 -7.64 2.95
CA TRP A 60 -4.66 -7.47 3.93
C TRP A 60 -6.01 -7.88 3.32
N TYR A 61 -6.32 -7.43 2.11
CA TYR A 61 -7.55 -7.77 1.40
C TYR A 61 -7.74 -9.29 1.22
N LEU A 62 -6.69 -10.02 0.83
CA LEU A 62 -6.75 -11.48 0.72
C LEU A 62 -6.63 -12.22 2.05
N GLY A 63 -6.26 -11.53 3.14
CA GLY A 63 -5.91 -12.16 4.41
C GLY A 63 -4.63 -13.02 4.34
N SER A 64 -3.78 -12.80 3.33
CA SER A 64 -2.54 -13.56 3.11
C SER A 64 -1.39 -13.08 4.02
N ALA A 65 -1.39 -11.79 4.39
CA ALA A 65 -0.54 -11.24 5.44
C ALA A 65 -1.16 -9.99 6.08
N HIS A 66 -0.85 -9.74 7.35
CA HIS A 66 -1.44 -8.64 8.13
C HIS A 66 -0.38 -7.65 8.62
N ILE A 67 0.27 -6.94 7.70
CA ILE A 67 1.31 -5.95 8.06
C ILE A 67 0.73 -4.67 8.66
N PHE A 68 -0.46 -4.27 8.18
CA PHE A 68 -1.19 -3.10 8.64
C PHE A 68 -2.20 -3.53 9.72
N ARG A 69 -1.70 -3.88 10.90
CA ARG A 69 -2.54 -4.22 12.07
C ARG A 69 -2.20 -3.34 13.26
N PRO A 70 -3.14 -3.11 14.20
CA PRO A 70 -2.87 -2.29 15.39
C PRO A 70 -1.65 -2.79 16.17
N ILE A 71 -0.89 -1.87 16.77
CA ILE A 71 0.33 -2.20 17.55
C ILE A 71 0.05 -3.25 18.64
N LYS A 72 -1.13 -3.20 19.26
CA LYS A 72 -1.54 -4.19 20.29
C LYS A 72 -1.58 -5.61 19.74
N GLU A 73 -1.92 -5.79 18.47
CA GLU A 73 -1.94 -7.09 17.81
C GLU A 73 -0.55 -7.50 17.32
N LEU A 74 0.23 -6.56 16.77
CA LEU A 74 1.62 -6.79 16.38
C LEU A 74 2.47 -7.33 17.53
N LYS A 75 2.28 -6.80 18.75
CA LYS A 75 3.01 -7.23 19.95
C LYS A 75 2.83 -8.71 20.33
N LYS A 76 1.87 -9.41 19.74
CA LYS A 76 1.65 -10.85 19.96
C LYS A 76 2.56 -11.72 19.07
N ASP A 77 3.18 -11.12 18.06
CA ASP A 77 4.05 -11.80 17.12
C ASP A 77 5.43 -12.03 17.74
N PRO A 78 5.97 -13.27 17.71
CA PRO A 78 7.33 -13.55 18.19
C PRO A 78 8.41 -12.70 17.52
N ASP A 79 8.21 -12.32 16.25
CA ASP A 79 9.17 -11.55 15.46
C ASP A 79 8.93 -10.02 15.54
N PHE A 80 8.05 -9.59 16.45
CA PHE A 80 7.71 -8.19 16.63
C PHE A 80 8.92 -7.33 16.97
N ASN A 81 9.20 -6.37 16.09
CA ASN A 81 10.16 -5.30 16.34
C ASN A 81 9.45 -3.95 16.34
N LYS A 82 9.41 -3.29 17.49
CA LYS A 82 8.75 -1.98 17.68
C LYS A 82 9.28 -0.87 16.77
N ASP A 83 10.54 -0.99 16.31
CA ASP A 83 11.21 0.00 15.48
C ASP A 83 11.01 -0.28 13.97
N LYS A 84 10.41 -1.44 13.64
CA LYS A 84 10.16 -1.92 12.28
C LYS A 84 8.67 -2.22 12.04
N VAL A 85 7.84 -1.22 12.31
CA VAL A 85 6.37 -1.32 12.17
C VAL A 85 5.87 -0.51 10.99
N TYR A 86 5.05 -1.15 10.14
CA TYR A 86 4.32 -0.49 9.07
C TYR A 86 3.07 0.21 9.63
N HIS A 87 3.24 1.46 10.04
CA HIS A 87 2.17 2.29 10.60
C HIS A 87 1.16 2.74 9.55
N PHE A 88 0.01 2.07 9.46
CA PHE A 88 -1.01 2.35 8.45
C PHE A 88 -1.41 3.84 8.37
N GLU A 89 -1.56 4.50 9.52
CA GLU A 89 -1.91 5.92 9.59
C GLU A 89 -0.88 6.84 8.90
N LYS A 90 0.40 6.46 8.90
CA LYS A 90 1.46 7.22 8.22
C LYS A 90 1.39 7.04 6.71
N TYR A 91 1.04 5.84 6.24
CA TYR A 91 0.80 5.56 4.83
C TYR A 91 -0.42 6.32 4.31
N ILE A 92 -1.53 6.32 5.05
CA ILE A 92 -2.73 7.09 4.69
C ILE A 92 -2.43 8.59 4.62
N LYS A 93 -1.75 9.13 5.62
CA LYS A 93 -1.39 10.55 5.62
C LYS A 93 -0.53 10.90 4.40
N SER A 94 0.51 10.12 4.14
CA SER A 94 1.38 10.36 2.98
C SER A 94 0.65 10.21 1.64
N PHE A 95 -0.25 9.21 1.53
CA PHE A 95 -1.09 9.04 0.34
C PHE A 95 -1.96 10.29 0.11
N LEU A 96 -2.64 10.79 1.14
CA LEU A 96 -3.49 11.98 1.06
C LEU A 96 -2.72 13.24 0.68
N ASP A 97 -1.54 13.44 1.29
CA ASP A 97 -0.67 14.59 1.05
C ASP A 97 -0.15 14.60 -0.40
N ASN A 98 0.05 13.42 -1.01
CA ASN A 98 0.66 13.28 -2.33
C ASN A 98 -0.33 12.85 -3.44
N ARG A 99 -1.62 12.66 -3.13
CA ARG A 99 -2.62 12.02 -4.01
C ARG A 99 -2.68 12.59 -5.43
N VAL A 100 -2.59 13.91 -5.58
CA VAL A 100 -2.70 14.57 -6.89
C VAL A 100 -1.49 14.23 -7.76
N ALA A 101 -0.30 14.23 -7.17
CA ALA A 101 0.93 13.86 -7.86
C ALA A 101 0.93 12.37 -8.21
N ILE A 102 0.54 11.50 -7.27
CA ILE A 102 0.44 10.05 -7.49
C ILE A 102 -0.54 9.76 -8.64
N LYS A 103 -1.74 10.35 -8.62
CA LYS A 103 -2.75 10.15 -9.67
C LYS A 103 -2.28 10.60 -11.05
N ARG A 104 -1.51 11.68 -11.11
CA ARG A 104 -0.95 12.19 -12.37
C ARG A 104 0.14 11.27 -12.93
N GLU A 105 1.01 10.77 -12.06
CA GLU A 105 2.18 9.98 -12.45
C GLU A 105 1.84 8.51 -12.72
N PHE A 106 1.01 7.92 -11.85
CA PHE A 106 0.63 6.50 -11.88
C PHE A 106 -0.89 6.35 -11.72
N PRO A 107 -1.70 6.79 -12.70
CA PRO A 107 -3.16 6.77 -12.60
C PRO A 107 -3.76 5.38 -12.32
N LEU A 108 -3.23 4.31 -12.91
CA LEU A 108 -3.71 2.94 -12.68
C LEU A 108 -3.34 2.44 -11.28
N LEU A 109 -2.09 2.65 -10.84
CA LEU A 109 -1.68 2.31 -9.48
C LEU A 109 -2.45 3.14 -8.44
N TYR A 110 -2.73 4.42 -8.71
CA TYR A 110 -3.57 5.25 -7.87
C TYR A 110 -4.97 4.66 -7.72
N ASN A 111 -5.63 4.32 -8.83
CA ASN A 111 -6.94 3.68 -8.80
C ASN A 111 -6.90 2.34 -8.06
N CYS A 112 -5.79 1.61 -8.18
CA CYS A 112 -5.57 0.36 -7.46
C CYS A 112 -5.52 0.57 -5.94
N LEU A 113 -4.74 1.53 -5.46
CA LEU A 113 -4.70 1.93 -4.06
C LEU A 113 -6.09 2.36 -3.55
N VAL A 114 -6.78 3.22 -4.30
CA VAL A 114 -8.13 3.69 -3.96
C VAL A 114 -9.10 2.51 -3.83
N TRP A 115 -9.06 1.57 -4.77
CA TRP A 115 -9.92 0.40 -4.76
C TRP A 115 -9.73 -0.45 -3.50
N TYR A 116 -8.49 -0.79 -3.13
CA TYR A 116 -8.25 -1.54 -1.89
C TYR A 116 -8.72 -0.78 -0.66
N LEU A 117 -8.43 0.52 -0.58
CA LEU A 117 -8.79 1.33 0.58
C LEU A 117 -10.32 1.41 0.74
N LEU A 118 -11.07 1.56 -0.36
CA LEU A 118 -12.53 1.50 -0.34
C LEU A 118 -13.03 0.11 0.10
N ARG A 119 -12.45 -0.96 -0.44
CA ARG A 119 -12.85 -2.34 -0.10
C ARG A 119 -12.64 -2.65 1.38
N LEU A 120 -11.45 -2.39 1.89
CA LEU A 120 -11.08 -2.66 3.28
C LEU A 120 -11.92 -1.81 4.25
N ASP A 121 -12.12 -0.52 3.96
CA ASP A 121 -12.93 0.34 4.83
C ASP A 121 -14.42 -0.02 4.81
N ASN A 122 -14.94 -0.52 3.68
CA ASN A 122 -16.31 -1.01 3.57
C ASN A 122 -16.52 -2.35 4.28
N GLU A 123 -15.51 -3.24 4.27
CA GLU A 123 -15.55 -4.49 5.04
C GLU A 123 -15.56 -4.20 6.54
N LYS A 124 -14.65 -3.33 7.00
CA LYS A 124 -14.61 -2.89 8.39
C LYS A 124 -13.96 -1.52 8.49
N ARG A 125 -14.75 -0.52 8.88
CA ARG A 125 -14.30 0.88 8.99
C ARG A 125 -13.00 1.00 9.78
N PHE A 126 -12.05 1.75 9.23
CA PHE A 126 -10.71 1.86 9.79
C PHE A 126 -10.69 2.41 11.21
N GLU A 127 -11.60 3.33 11.58
CA GLU A 127 -11.69 3.85 12.95
C GLU A 127 -12.04 2.78 14.01
N TYR A 128 -12.66 1.66 13.61
CA TYR A 128 -12.96 0.55 14.52
C TYR A 128 -11.77 -0.39 14.70
N ILE A 129 -10.86 -0.42 13.72
CA ILE A 129 -9.62 -1.21 13.72
C ILE A 129 -8.53 -0.43 14.46
N PHE A 130 -8.25 0.80 14.02
CA PHE A 130 -7.21 1.67 14.54
C PHE A 130 -7.77 2.69 15.54
N ARG A 131 -8.28 2.20 16.67
CA ARG A 131 -9.00 3.03 17.67
C ARG A 131 -8.19 4.18 18.29
N THR A 132 -6.87 4.11 18.21
CA THR A 132 -5.95 5.14 18.74
C THR A 132 -5.56 6.19 17.70
N VAL A 133 -5.94 6.01 16.44
CA VAL A 133 -5.69 6.96 15.36
C VAL A 133 -6.83 7.96 15.32
N ASP A 134 -6.53 9.22 15.01
CA ASP A 134 -7.53 10.26 14.84
C ASP A 134 -8.53 9.88 13.75
N LYS A 135 -9.81 9.81 14.10
CA LYS A 135 -10.89 9.44 13.18
C LYS A 135 -11.00 10.42 12.02
N GLN A 136 -10.60 11.68 12.22
CA GLN A 136 -10.64 12.68 11.16
C GLN A 136 -9.77 12.28 9.96
N LEU A 137 -8.67 11.57 10.19
CA LEU A 137 -7.82 11.03 9.11
C LEU A 137 -8.62 10.09 8.19
N PHE A 138 -9.41 9.19 8.77
CA PHE A 138 -10.20 8.21 8.01
C PHE A 138 -11.45 8.82 7.38
N ILE A 139 -12.02 9.86 8.00
CA ILE A 139 -13.12 10.63 7.39
C ILE A 139 -12.61 11.35 6.12
N THR A 140 -11.51 12.08 6.23
CA THR A 140 -10.88 12.76 5.08
C THR A 140 -10.43 11.77 4.02
N LEU A 141 -9.90 10.61 4.41
CA LEU A 141 -9.60 9.54 3.46
C LEU A 141 -10.86 9.14 2.68
N ARG A 142 -11.96 8.82 3.37
CA ARG A 142 -13.20 8.41 2.72
C ARG A 142 -13.75 9.44 1.73
N GLU A 143 -13.73 10.73 2.08
CA GLU A 143 -14.15 11.80 1.18
C GLU A 143 -13.37 11.76 -0.14
N VAL A 144 -12.03 11.71 -0.05
CA VAL A 144 -11.14 11.61 -1.21
C VAL A 144 -11.38 10.33 -2.02
N LEU A 145 -11.62 9.20 -1.35
CA LEU A 145 -11.89 7.94 -2.03
C LEU A 145 -13.22 7.98 -2.78
N LEU A 146 -14.27 8.60 -2.22
CA LEU A 146 -15.58 8.75 -2.88
C LEU A 146 -15.50 9.68 -4.10
N GLU A 147 -14.73 10.77 -4.01
CA GLU A 147 -14.50 11.71 -5.12
C GLU A 147 -13.67 11.13 -6.27
N SER A 148 -13.00 10.00 -6.04
CA SER A 148 -12.12 9.37 -7.05
C SER A 148 -12.88 8.83 -8.27
N GLY A 149 -14.16 8.49 -8.11
CA GLY A 149 -14.98 7.81 -9.12
C GLY A 149 -14.73 6.30 -9.24
N VAL A 150 -13.84 5.72 -8.43
CA VAL A 150 -13.57 4.26 -8.43
C VAL A 150 -14.72 3.51 -7.76
N ASN A 151 -15.26 2.49 -8.43
CA ASN A 151 -16.30 1.63 -7.87
C ASN A 151 -15.67 0.43 -7.13
N PRO A 152 -15.87 0.27 -5.81
CA PRO A 152 -15.29 -0.85 -5.06
C PRO A 152 -15.93 -2.21 -5.38
N ASN A 153 -17.11 -2.23 -6.01
CA ASN A 153 -17.80 -3.47 -6.37
C ASN A 153 -17.41 -3.99 -7.75
N GLU A 154 -16.79 -3.15 -8.57
CA GLU A 154 -16.21 -3.55 -9.84
C GLU A 154 -14.72 -3.80 -9.62
N PHE A 155 -14.26 -5.00 -9.96
CA PHE A 155 -12.83 -5.26 -9.98
C PHE A 155 -12.23 -4.53 -11.18
N GLN A 156 -11.81 -3.28 -10.97
CA GLN A 156 -11.39 -2.40 -12.06
C GLN A 156 -9.92 -2.59 -12.47
N ASN A 157 -9.11 -3.28 -11.66
CA ASN A 157 -7.68 -3.38 -11.92
C ASN A 157 -7.35 -4.61 -12.75
N ASN A 158 -7.05 -4.38 -14.02
CA ASN A 158 -6.17 -5.30 -14.72
C ASN A 158 -4.76 -5.14 -14.11
N TYR A 159 -4.37 -6.01 -13.17
CA TYR A 159 -3.05 -5.94 -12.53
C TYR A 159 -1.92 -5.85 -13.55
N ASN A 160 -2.05 -6.52 -14.71
CA ASN A 160 -1.07 -6.42 -15.78
C ASN A 160 -0.91 -4.99 -16.30
N ASP A 161 -1.98 -4.20 -16.36
CA ASP A 161 -1.91 -2.80 -16.80
C ASP A 161 -1.27 -1.91 -15.73
N VAL A 162 -1.55 -2.17 -14.44
CA VAL A 162 -0.83 -1.51 -13.33
C VAL A 162 0.67 -1.82 -13.41
N LEU A 163 1.05 -3.08 -13.64
CA LEU A 163 2.46 -3.49 -13.80
C LEU A 163 3.10 -2.81 -15.02
N ARG A 164 2.40 -2.76 -16.16
CA ARG A 164 2.88 -2.10 -17.38
C ARG A 164 3.07 -0.60 -17.17
N GLU A 165 2.14 0.08 -16.51
CA GLU A 165 2.25 1.52 -16.17
C GLU A 165 3.55 1.80 -15.41
N VAL A 166 3.89 0.92 -14.47
CA VAL A 166 5.07 1.09 -13.61
C VAL A 166 6.34 0.46 -14.23
N GLY A 167 6.28 0.05 -15.49
CA GLY A 167 7.42 -0.50 -16.23
C GLY A 167 7.85 -1.92 -15.81
N ILE A 168 6.96 -2.68 -15.17
CA ILE A 168 7.17 -4.09 -14.82
C ILE A 168 6.48 -4.95 -15.87
N THR A 169 7.19 -5.94 -16.41
CA THR A 169 6.61 -6.89 -17.37
C THR A 169 5.81 -7.95 -16.61
N PRO A 170 4.49 -8.07 -16.83
CA PRO A 170 3.68 -9.11 -16.19
C PRO A 170 4.04 -10.50 -16.73
N PHE A 171 3.85 -11.52 -15.89
CA PHE A 171 4.08 -12.92 -16.27
C PHE A 171 3.07 -13.40 -17.31
N PHE A 172 1.79 -13.05 -17.11
CA PHE A 172 0.72 -13.33 -18.05
C PHE A 172 0.57 -12.18 -19.05
N ARG A 173 0.38 -12.51 -20.33
CA ARG A 173 0.24 -11.52 -21.42
C ARG A 173 -1.19 -11.03 -21.54
#